data_AF-A0A955T2C9-F1
#
_entry.id   AF-A0A955T2C9-F1
#
_cell.length_a   1.000
_cell.length_b   1.000
_cell.length_c   1.000
_cell.angle_alpha   90.00
_cell.angle_beta   90.00
_cell.angle_gamma   90.00
#
_symmetry.space_group_name_H-M   'P 1'
#
loop_
_entity.id
_entity.type
_entity.pdbx_description
1 polymer ?
#
loop_
_entity_poly.entity_id
_entity_poly.type
_entity_poly.pdbx_seq_one_letter_code
_entity_poly.pdbx_strand_id
1 'polypeptide(L)'
;MVNKILLTILLWTPALGSVFADDGPHQRSKAAIAELEIFSGTWEIILVNPEGATQNAKWLSFYEDWTYAAKDENGEKLWEGTFDLDPEATPKNWDHRSNDSAKKNGDVLGIYEIDGSLLRVSCVAGEWK
;
A
#
# COMPACT_ATOMS: atom_id res chain seq x y z
N MET A 1 -10.89 4.65 -18.88
CA MET A 1 -10.99 3.37 -18.16
C MET A 1 -10.77 3.65 -16.69
N VAL A 2 -11.46 2.93 -15.80
CA VAL A 2 -11.30 3.08 -14.33
C VAL A 2 -10.35 1.98 -13.86
N ASN A 3 -9.28 2.36 -13.16
CA ASN A 3 -8.32 1.42 -12.57
C ASN A 3 -8.96 0.74 -11.35
N LYS A 4 -8.67 -0.54 -11.11
CA LYS A 4 -9.33 -1.36 -10.08
C LYS A 4 -8.32 -2.04 -9.16
N ILE A 5 -8.60 -2.09 -7.87
CA ILE A 5 -7.77 -2.74 -6.86
C ILE A 5 -8.51 -3.85 -6.09
N LEU A 6 -7.85 -4.98 -5.93
CA LEU A 6 -8.21 -6.08 -5.03
C LEU A 6 -7.25 -6.06 -3.83
N LEU A 7 -7.80 -5.90 -2.62
CA LEU A 7 -7.00 -5.80 -1.40
C LEU A 7 -7.25 -7.00 -0.49
N THR A 8 -6.17 -7.67 -0.08
CA THR A 8 -6.20 -8.69 0.97
C THR A 8 -5.31 -8.25 2.13
N ILE A 9 -5.91 -8.04 3.31
CA ILE A 9 -5.23 -7.73 4.55
C ILE A 9 -5.21 -8.99 5.41
N LEU A 10 -4.03 -9.53 5.68
CA LEU A 10 -3.83 -10.63 6.60
C LEU A 10 -3.63 -10.06 8.01
N LEU A 11 -4.65 -10.20 8.86
CA LEU A 11 -4.56 -9.86 10.28
C LEU A 11 -3.73 -10.94 10.99
N TRP A 12 -2.45 -10.67 11.24
CA TRP A 12 -1.55 -11.60 11.92
C TRP A 12 -1.63 -11.44 13.43
N THR A 13 -1.91 -12.52 14.16
CA THR A 13 -1.59 -12.64 15.59
C THR A 13 -0.11 -12.98 15.71
N PRO A 14 0.71 -12.20 16.45
CA PRO A 14 2.15 -12.36 16.42
C PRO A 14 2.57 -13.71 17.03
N ALA A 15 3.15 -14.58 16.21
CA ALA A 15 3.95 -15.71 16.66
C ALA A 15 5.23 -15.80 15.80
N LEU A 16 6.34 -15.42 16.44
CA LEU A 16 7.73 -15.44 15.96
C LEU A 16 8.14 -14.42 14.89
N GLY A 17 9.06 -13.55 15.33
CA GLY A 17 9.62 -12.46 14.55
C GLY A 17 10.48 -12.92 13.38
N SER A 18 10.30 -12.23 12.26
CA SER A 18 11.32 -12.09 11.24
C SER A 18 11.96 -10.72 11.43
N VAL A 19 13.29 -10.70 11.55
CA VAL A 19 14.08 -9.47 11.66
C VAL A 19 14.35 -9.00 10.23
N PHE A 20 13.84 -7.84 9.85
CA PHE A 20 14.26 -7.17 8.62
C PHE A 20 14.78 -5.78 8.98
N ALA A 21 15.88 -5.41 8.33
CA ALA A 21 16.68 -4.25 8.68
C ALA A 21 15.99 -2.96 8.25
N ASP A 22 16.08 -1.95 9.13
CA ASP A 22 15.86 -0.54 8.86
C ASP A 22 16.90 -0.05 7.85
N ASP A 23 16.44 0.26 6.64
CA ASP A 23 17.20 1.07 5.70
C ASP A 23 16.47 2.41 5.54
N GLY A 24 17.12 3.50 5.99
CA GLY A 24 16.61 4.87 5.93
C GLY A 24 16.21 5.36 4.52
N PRO A 25 15.88 6.66 4.34
CA PRO A 25 15.21 7.17 3.14
C PRO A 25 15.90 6.69 1.86
N HIS A 26 15.26 5.73 1.20
CA HIS A 26 15.80 5.07 0.04
C HIS A 26 15.98 6.08 -1.09
N GLN A 27 17.20 6.18 -1.62
CA GLN A 27 17.39 6.71 -2.95
C GLN A 27 16.58 5.80 -3.90
N ARG A 28 15.44 6.31 -4.39
CA ARG A 28 14.50 5.53 -5.20
C ARG A 28 15.21 4.97 -6.42
N SER A 29 15.09 3.66 -6.63
CA SER A 29 15.67 3.02 -7.80
C SER A 29 14.99 3.51 -9.07
N LYS A 30 15.68 3.44 -10.21
CA LYS A 30 15.08 3.76 -11.51
C LYS A 30 13.85 2.87 -11.80
N ALA A 31 13.89 1.63 -11.34
CA ALA A 31 12.77 0.69 -11.48
C ALA A 31 11.56 1.15 -10.65
N ALA A 32 11.78 1.58 -9.41
CA ALA A 32 10.71 2.11 -8.54
C ALA A 32 10.07 3.38 -9.13
N ILE A 33 10.86 4.29 -9.72
CA ILE A 33 10.34 5.49 -10.40
C ILE A 33 9.50 5.11 -11.63
N ALA A 34 9.96 4.16 -12.44
CA ALA A 34 9.18 3.70 -13.60
C ALA A 34 7.88 3.01 -13.18
N GLU A 35 7.91 2.22 -12.11
CA GLU A 35 6.70 1.58 -11.58
C GLU A 35 5.71 2.61 -11.00
N LEU A 36 6.20 3.72 -10.43
CA LEU A 36 5.36 4.81 -9.92
C LEU A 36 4.48 5.43 -11.03
N GLU A 37 4.97 5.53 -12.26
CA GLU A 37 4.18 6.03 -13.39
C GLU A 37 2.95 5.13 -13.66
N ILE A 38 3.07 3.83 -13.37
CA ILE A 38 1.98 2.85 -13.51
C ILE A 38 1.02 2.92 -12.32
N PHE A 39 1.56 3.08 -11.10
CA PHE A 39 0.77 3.19 -9.87
C PHE A 39 -0.03 4.50 -9.78
N SER A 40 0.53 5.59 -10.29
CA SER A 40 0.00 6.93 -10.13
C SER A 40 -1.41 7.06 -10.72
N GLY A 41 -2.30 7.68 -9.96
CA GLY A 41 -3.70 7.82 -10.32
C GLY A 41 -4.64 7.23 -9.27
N THR A 42 -5.92 7.15 -9.63
CA THR A 42 -6.99 6.73 -8.71
C THR A 42 -7.50 5.35 -9.07
N TRP A 43 -7.49 4.47 -8.07
CA TRP A 43 -7.91 3.07 -8.15
C TRP A 43 -9.19 2.86 -7.36
N GLU A 44 -10.16 2.18 -7.97
CA GLU A 44 -11.40 1.75 -7.31
C GLU A 44 -11.15 0.49 -6.50
N ILE A 45 -11.46 0.51 -5.21
CA ILE A 45 -11.50 -0.70 -4.40
C ILE A 45 -12.73 -1.52 -4.81
N ILE A 46 -12.49 -2.68 -5.40
CA ILE A 46 -13.53 -3.60 -5.89
C ILE A 46 -13.64 -4.87 -5.05
N LEU A 47 -12.64 -5.20 -4.24
CA LEU A 47 -12.67 -6.30 -3.26
C LEU A 47 -11.75 -5.98 -2.09
N VAL A 48 -12.20 -6.31 -0.88
CA VAL A 48 -11.40 -6.25 0.35
C VAL A 48 -11.64 -7.53 1.13
N ASN A 49 -10.56 -8.15 1.65
CA ASN A 49 -10.64 -9.26 2.59
C ASN A 49 -9.66 -9.04 3.75
N PRO A 50 -10.09 -9.09 5.03
CA PRO A 50 -11.47 -9.24 5.48
C PRO A 50 -12.31 -8.00 5.17
N GLU A 51 -13.63 -8.19 5.09
CA GLU A 51 -14.58 -7.09 4.93
C GLU A 51 -14.38 -6.03 6.05
N GLY A 52 -14.49 -4.75 5.67
CA GLY A 52 -14.34 -3.62 6.60
C GLY A 52 -12.90 -3.17 6.86
N ALA A 53 -11.89 -3.89 6.38
CA ALA A 53 -10.48 -3.57 6.67
C ALA A 53 -10.01 -2.20 6.11
N THR A 54 -10.72 -1.62 5.14
CA THR A 54 -10.42 -0.31 4.54
C THR A 54 -11.20 0.86 5.14
N GLN A 55 -11.95 0.66 6.24
CA GLN A 55 -12.69 1.73 6.93
C GLN A 55 -13.60 2.54 5.99
N ASN A 56 -14.36 1.86 5.13
CA ASN A 56 -15.25 2.45 4.11
C ASN A 56 -14.55 3.16 2.95
N ALA A 57 -13.22 3.04 2.80
CA ALA A 57 -12.56 3.57 1.61
C ALA A 57 -13.06 2.86 0.36
N LYS A 58 -13.47 3.66 -0.63
CA LYS A 58 -13.89 3.24 -1.96
C LYS A 58 -12.79 3.46 -3.00
N TRP A 59 -11.91 4.43 -2.78
CA TRP A 59 -10.84 4.80 -3.71
C TRP A 59 -9.49 4.90 -3.01
N LEU A 60 -8.42 4.55 -3.74
CA LEU A 60 -7.04 4.88 -3.39
C LEU A 60 -6.45 5.75 -4.49
N SER A 61 -6.00 6.94 -4.15
CA SER A 61 -5.24 7.80 -5.05
C SER A 61 -3.76 7.72 -4.68
N PHE A 62 -2.91 7.30 -5.62
CA PHE A 62 -1.46 7.34 -5.49
C PHE A 62 -0.90 8.53 -6.29
N TYR A 63 0.04 9.25 -5.70
CA TYR A 63 0.58 10.49 -6.26
C TYR A 63 2.07 10.34 -6.59
N GLU A 64 2.55 11.17 -7.52
CA GLU A 64 3.95 11.16 -8.00
C GLU A 64 4.97 11.56 -6.91
N ASP A 65 4.51 12.10 -5.79
CA ASP A 65 5.33 12.47 -4.64
C ASP A 65 5.46 11.35 -3.59
N TRP A 66 5.10 10.10 -3.95
CA TRP A 66 5.13 8.91 -3.07
C TRP A 66 4.17 8.97 -1.89
N THR A 67 3.15 9.82 -1.97
CA THR A 67 2.04 9.83 -1.04
C THR A 67 0.82 9.16 -1.63
N TYR A 68 -0.08 8.73 -0.76
CA TYR A 68 -1.37 8.18 -1.18
C TYR A 68 -2.49 8.69 -0.27
N ALA A 69 -3.72 8.69 -0.77
CA ALA A 69 -4.92 9.01 0.00
C ALA A 69 -6.03 8.00 -0.25
N ALA A 70 -6.64 7.51 0.82
CA ALA A 70 -7.87 6.73 0.79
C ALA A 70 -9.08 7.64 0.90
N LYS A 71 -10.08 7.42 0.04
CA LYS A 71 -11.29 8.26 -0.04
C LYS A 71 -12.55 7.42 0.03
N ASP A 72 -13.60 7.99 0.61
CA ASP A 72 -14.94 7.37 0.66
C ASP A 72 -15.66 7.46 -0.70
N GLU A 73 -16.93 7.05 -0.76
CA GLU A 73 -17.75 7.11 -1.98
C GLU A 73 -17.99 8.53 -2.51
N ASN A 74 -17.95 9.53 -1.63
CA ASN A 74 -18.16 10.95 -1.95
C ASN A 74 -16.85 11.65 -2.36
N GLY A 75 -15.71 10.97 -2.24
CA GLY A 75 -14.39 11.52 -2.50
C GLY A 75 -13.76 12.23 -1.29
N GLU A 76 -14.37 12.14 -0.11
CA GLU A 76 -13.82 12.67 1.13
C GLU A 76 -12.64 11.82 1.58
N LYS A 77 -11.55 12.49 1.98
CA LYS A 77 -10.32 11.82 2.43
C LYS A 77 -10.53 11.20 3.81
N LEU A 78 -10.34 9.89 3.91
CA LEU A 78 -10.45 9.13 5.16
C LEU A 78 -9.10 9.02 5.87
N TRP A 79 -8.05 8.66 5.13
CA TRP A 79 -6.68 8.54 5.64
C TRP A 79 -5.67 8.70 4.50
N GLU A 80 -4.42 8.96 4.86
CA GLU A 80 -3.32 9.18 3.93
C GLU A 80 -2.00 8.71 4.53
N GLY A 81 -1.00 8.59 3.68
CA GLY A 81 0.32 8.16 4.10
C GLY A 81 1.33 8.19 2.96
N THR A 82 2.46 7.55 3.21
CA THR A 82 3.51 7.31 2.22
C THR A 82 3.55 5.83 1.84
N PHE A 83 4.10 5.55 0.67
CA PHE A 83 4.33 4.18 0.24
C PHE A 83 5.69 4.03 -0.45
N ASP A 84 6.14 2.79 -0.51
CA ASP A 84 7.39 2.36 -1.13
C ASP A 84 7.09 1.27 -2.16
N LEU A 85 7.87 1.24 -3.24
CA LEU A 85 7.78 0.23 -4.29
C LEU A 85 9.14 -0.41 -4.51
N ASP A 86 9.17 -1.74 -4.48
CA ASP A 86 10.28 -2.54 -4.98
C ASP A 86 9.78 -3.51 -6.05
N PRO A 87 9.84 -3.13 -7.35
CA PRO A 87 9.46 -4.00 -8.46
C PRO A 87 10.52 -5.07 -8.78
N GLU A 88 11.71 -5.01 -8.18
CA GLU A 88 12.80 -5.96 -8.42
C GLU A 88 12.73 -7.15 -7.44
N ALA A 89 12.04 -6.99 -6.31
CA ALA A 89 11.71 -8.08 -5.39
C ALA A 89 10.80 -9.15 -6.04
N THR A 90 10.85 -10.38 -5.51
CA THR A 90 9.99 -11.49 -5.94
C THR A 90 9.37 -12.20 -4.72
N PRO A 91 8.07 -12.02 -4.45
CA PRO A 91 7.11 -11.13 -5.14
C PRO A 91 7.48 -9.63 -4.99
N LYS A 92 6.93 -8.76 -5.86
CA LYS A 92 7.18 -7.31 -5.80
C LYS A 92 6.63 -6.72 -4.50
N ASN A 93 7.35 -5.80 -3.87
CA ASN A 93 6.95 -5.23 -2.58
C ASN A 93 6.24 -3.88 -2.73
N TRP A 94 5.15 -3.73 -1.99
CA TRP A 94 4.44 -2.48 -1.77
C TRP A 94 4.24 -2.31 -0.27
N ASP A 95 5.08 -1.49 0.34
CA ASP A 95 4.98 -1.18 1.75
C ASP A 95 4.35 0.19 1.92
N HIS A 96 3.53 0.36 2.95
CA HIS A 96 2.94 1.67 3.23
C HIS A 96 2.89 1.98 4.71
N ARG A 97 2.97 3.29 4.97
CA ARG A 97 2.91 3.87 6.30
C ARG A 97 1.85 4.97 6.30
N SER A 98 0.72 4.70 6.95
CA SER A 98 -0.28 5.75 7.18
C SER A 98 0.25 6.79 8.16
N ASN A 99 -0.21 8.03 8.06
CA ASN A 99 0.15 9.10 9.00
C ASN A 99 -0.18 8.75 10.46
N ASP A 100 -1.21 7.93 10.68
CA ASP A 100 -1.58 7.47 12.02
C ASP A 100 -0.73 6.30 12.50
N SER A 101 -0.35 5.38 11.61
CA SER A 101 0.58 4.29 11.92
C SER A 101 1.98 4.84 12.22
N ALA A 102 2.42 5.88 11.51
CA ALA A 102 3.70 6.56 11.75
C ALA A 102 3.85 7.05 13.20
N LYS A 103 2.77 7.57 13.81
CA LYS A 103 2.76 8.02 15.21
C LYS A 103 2.95 6.88 16.22
N LYS A 104 2.70 5.64 15.81
CA LYS A 104 2.71 4.43 16.64
C LYS A 104 3.83 3.46 16.23
N ASN A 105 4.74 3.88 15.35
CA ASN A 105 5.74 3.01 14.74
C ASN A 105 5.15 1.77 14.04
N GLY A 106 3.92 1.89 13.54
CA GLY A 106 3.24 0.85 12.80
C GLY A 106 3.52 0.97 11.31
N ASP A 107 3.69 -0.16 10.65
CA ASP A 107 3.84 -0.27 9.21
C ASP A 107 2.97 -1.37 8.65
N VAL A 108 2.69 -1.25 7.36
CA VAL A 108 1.99 -2.30 6.63
C VAL A 108 2.93 -2.77 5.54
N LEU A 109 3.38 -4.01 5.71
CA LEU A 109 4.22 -4.67 4.73
C LEU A 109 3.34 -5.36 3.71
N GLY A 110 3.66 -5.18 2.44
CA GLY A 110 2.80 -5.67 1.38
C GLY A 110 3.56 -6.15 0.17
N ILE A 111 2.86 -6.97 -0.60
CA ILE A 111 3.27 -7.42 -1.91
C ILE A 111 2.19 -7.04 -2.92
N TYR A 112 2.58 -6.84 -4.16
CA TYR A 112 1.64 -6.45 -5.20
C TYR A 112 1.90 -7.12 -6.54
N GLU A 113 0.86 -7.10 -7.37
CA GLU A 113 0.88 -7.46 -8.78
C GLU A 113 0.02 -6.47 -9.56
N ILE A 114 0.49 -6.02 -10.72
CA ILE A 114 -0.29 -5.21 -11.67
C ILE A 114 -0.47 -6.00 -12.96
N ASP A 115 -1.73 -6.15 -13.36
CA ASP A 115 -2.15 -6.73 -14.65
C ASP A 115 -3.03 -5.70 -15.37
N GLY A 116 -2.41 -4.87 -16.22
CA GLY A 116 -3.07 -3.77 -16.91
C GLY A 116 -3.70 -2.77 -15.94
N SER A 117 -5.02 -2.73 -15.88
CA SER A 117 -5.79 -1.83 -15.00
C SER A 117 -6.22 -2.49 -13.69
N LEU A 118 -5.67 -3.65 -13.34
CA LEU A 118 -5.98 -4.40 -12.13
C LEU A 118 -4.74 -4.48 -11.22
N LEU A 119 -4.85 -3.90 -10.04
CA LEU A 119 -3.85 -3.98 -8.98
C LEU A 119 -4.31 -5.01 -7.94
N ARG A 120 -3.45 -5.96 -7.59
CA ARG A 120 -3.65 -6.88 -6.46
C ARG A 120 -2.66 -6.53 -5.39
N VAL A 121 -3.13 -6.36 -4.17
CA VAL A 121 -2.28 -6.11 -3.01
C VAL A 121 -2.62 -7.11 -1.92
N SER A 122 -1.58 -7.73 -1.35
CA SER A 122 -1.68 -8.50 -0.12
C SER A 122 -0.77 -7.87 0.92
N CYS A 123 -1.30 -7.55 2.10
CA CYS A 123 -0.50 -6.90 3.12
C CYS A 123 -0.79 -7.39 4.55
N VAL A 124 0.17 -7.20 5.42
CA VAL A 124 0.14 -7.53 6.85
C VAL A 124 0.44 -6.26 7.62
N ALA A 125 -0.41 -5.93 8.58
CA ALA A 125 -0.12 -4.85 9.53
C ALA A 125 0.85 -5.36 10.61
N GLY A 126 1.92 -4.59 10.87
CA GLY A 126 2.94 -4.89 11.87
C GLY A 126 3.52 -3.63 12.53
N GLU A 127 4.51 -3.82 13.40
CA GLU A 127 5.31 -2.74 14.00
C GLU A 127 6.70 -2.75 13.36
N TRP A 128 7.23 -1.57 13.03
CA TRP A 128 8.67 -1.41 12.77
C TRP A 128 9.42 -1.59 14.10
N LYS A 129 10.59 -2.23 14.07
CA LYS A 129 11.50 -2.27 15.23
C LYS A 129 12.85 -1.72 14.85
#